data_AF-A0A2N6C4F7-F1
#
_entry.id   AF-A0A2N6C4F7-F1
#
_cell.length_a   1.000
_cell.length_b   1.000
_cell.length_c   1.000
_cell.angle_alpha   90.00
_cell.angle_beta   90.00
_cell.angle_gamma   90.00
#
_symmetry.space_group_name_H-M   'P 1'
#
loop_
_entity.id
_entity.type
_entity.pdbx_description
1 polymer ?
#
loop_
_entity_poly.entity_id
_entity_poly.type
_entity_poly.pdbx_seq_one_letter_code
_entity_poly.pdbx_strand_id
1 'polypeptide(L)'
;MAPSASTLLPATNSRSKTVSANNISTDNRIFPISYVAAWSAVRKAGKLVEIELRPHDLRRHPATYASRAGTPIEIVSKVILRHADLVTTQRYLGKVNGTEAIRWIETLYG
;
A
#
# COMPACT_ATOMS: atom_id res chain seq x y z
N MET A 1 -36.18 -20.11 6.62
CA MET A 1 -36.19 -19.38 5.33
C MET A 1 -35.17 -18.26 5.43
N ALA A 2 -33.95 -18.47 4.95
CA ALA A 2 -32.87 -17.50 5.04
C ALA A 2 -32.66 -16.84 3.68
N PRO A 3 -32.53 -15.51 3.58
CA PRO A 3 -31.87 -14.93 2.44
C PRO A 3 -30.35 -15.07 2.63
N SER A 4 -29.78 -15.85 1.71
CA SER A 4 -28.35 -16.02 1.50
C SER A 4 -27.79 -14.88 0.66
N ALA A 5 -26.45 -14.78 0.64
CA ALA A 5 -25.60 -13.95 -0.21
C ALA A 5 -25.41 -12.47 0.20
N SER A 6 -24.36 -12.29 1.01
CA SER A 6 -23.48 -11.13 1.05
C SER A 6 -23.34 -10.46 -0.32
N THR A 7 -23.96 -9.29 -0.48
CA THR A 7 -23.69 -8.40 -1.62
C THR A 7 -22.38 -7.67 -1.32
N LEU A 8 -21.27 -8.31 -1.65
CA LEU A 8 -19.99 -7.63 -1.81
C LEU A 8 -20.14 -6.68 -3.01
N LEU A 9 -20.19 -5.37 -2.74
CA LEU A 9 -20.04 -4.34 -3.76
C LEU A 9 -18.79 -4.69 -4.59
N PRO A 10 -18.89 -4.80 -5.93
CA PRO A 10 -17.72 -5.10 -6.75
C PRO A 10 -16.73 -3.96 -6.55
N ALA A 11 -15.55 -4.27 -6.02
CA ALA A 11 -14.43 -3.33 -5.97
C ALA A 11 -14.22 -2.82 -7.41
N THR A 12 -14.64 -1.59 -7.69
CA THR A 12 -14.56 -1.04 -9.03
C THR A 12 -13.08 -0.93 -9.40
N ASN A 13 -12.62 -1.86 -10.24
CA ASN A 13 -11.25 -1.89 -10.71
C ASN A 13 -11.03 -0.69 -11.64
N SER A 14 -10.68 0.47 -11.07
CA SER A 14 -10.48 1.74 -11.82
C SER A 14 -9.49 1.59 -12.97
N ARG A 15 -8.58 0.61 -12.91
CA ARG A 15 -7.68 0.25 -14.00
C ARG A 15 -8.41 -0.18 -15.27
N SER A 16 -9.44 -1.01 -15.15
CA SER A 16 -10.21 -1.50 -16.30
C SER A 16 -10.98 -0.35 -16.95
N LYS A 17 -11.56 0.57 -16.16
CA LYS A 17 -12.26 1.74 -16.71
C LYS A 17 -11.33 2.65 -17.52
N THR A 18 -10.13 2.95 -17.03
CA THR A 18 -9.19 3.84 -17.74
C THR A 18 -8.60 3.20 -19.00
N VAL A 19 -8.31 1.90 -18.97
CA VAL A 19 -7.72 1.18 -20.12
C VAL A 19 -8.77 0.91 -21.19
N SER A 20 -9.96 0.43 -20.81
CA SER A 20 -11.04 0.11 -21.74
C SER A 20 -11.67 1.37 -22.37
N ALA A 21 -11.69 2.51 -21.66
CA ALA A 21 -12.24 3.75 -22.21
C ALA A 21 -11.31 4.44 -23.23
N ASN A 22 -10.00 4.18 -23.19
CA ASN A 22 -9.00 4.97 -23.92
C ASN A 22 -8.21 4.19 -24.97
N ASN A 23 -8.57 2.91 -25.27
CA ASN A 23 -7.84 2.03 -26.21
C ASN A 23 -6.30 2.12 -26.06
N ILE A 24 -5.83 2.10 -24.81
CA ILE A 24 -4.43 2.35 -24.49
C ILE A 24 -3.61 1.15 -24.96
N SER A 25 -2.81 1.34 -26.02
CA SER A 25 -1.82 0.36 -26.47
C SER A 25 -0.89 -0.03 -25.32
N THR A 26 -0.38 -1.27 -25.33
CA THR A 26 0.52 -1.80 -24.29
C THR A 26 1.76 -0.94 -24.06
N ASP A 27 2.17 -0.18 -25.08
CA ASP A 27 3.38 0.65 -25.05
C ASP A 27 3.13 2.08 -24.54
N ASN A 28 1.85 2.47 -24.36
CA ASN A 28 1.49 3.81 -23.90
C ASN A 28 1.46 3.88 -22.37
N ARG A 29 1.89 5.04 -21.84
CA ARG A 29 1.74 5.33 -20.41
C ARG A 29 0.26 5.36 -20.03
N ILE A 30 -0.12 4.54 -19.05
CA ILE A 30 -1.49 4.50 -18.51
C ILE A 30 -1.93 5.88 -17.98
N PHE A 31 -1.00 6.62 -17.37
CA PHE A 31 -1.19 8.00 -16.95
C PHE A 31 -0.07 8.86 -17.54
N PRO A 32 -0.32 9.69 -18.56
CA PRO A 32 0.69 10.52 -19.20
C PRO A 32 0.94 11.81 -18.40
N ILE A 33 1.30 11.67 -17.12
CA ILE A 33 1.59 12.80 -16.22
C ILE A 33 3.08 12.85 -15.85
N SER A 34 3.57 14.05 -15.57
CA SER A 34 4.93 14.23 -15.04
C SER A 34 5.02 13.86 -13.55
N TYR A 35 6.23 13.65 -13.06
CA TYR A 35 6.48 13.43 -11.63
C TYR A 35 5.94 14.57 -10.76
N VAL A 36 6.13 15.83 -11.19
CA VAL A 36 5.66 17.01 -10.47
C VAL A 36 4.13 17.05 -10.41
N ALA A 37 3.46 16.69 -11.50
CA ALA A 37 2.00 16.61 -11.53
C ALA A 37 1.47 15.53 -10.57
N ALA A 38 2.10 14.34 -10.55
CA ALA A 38 1.76 13.28 -9.61
C ALA A 38 1.98 13.71 -8.15
N TRP A 39 3.12 14.35 -7.86
CA TRP A 39 3.43 14.88 -6.54
C TRP A 39 2.43 15.94 -6.08
N SER A 40 2.06 16.87 -6.97
CA SER A 40 1.07 17.92 -6.70
C SER A 40 -0.31 17.33 -6.42
N ALA A 41 -0.72 16.30 -7.17
CA ALA A 41 -1.97 15.59 -6.93
C ALA A 41 -2.02 14.98 -5.52
N VAL A 42 -0.94 14.33 -5.07
CA VAL A 42 -0.85 13.77 -3.72
C VAL A 42 -0.91 14.86 -2.65
N ARG A 43 -0.18 15.97 -2.83
CA ARG A 43 -0.21 17.11 -1.89
C ARG A 43 -1.60 17.73 -1.80
N LYS A 44 -2.29 17.90 -2.94
CA LYS A 44 -3.67 18.40 -2.99
C LYS A 44 -4.63 17.48 -2.24
N ALA A 45 -4.52 16.17 -2.44
CA ALA A 45 -5.31 15.18 -1.70
C ALA A 45 -5.08 15.26 -0.19
N GLY A 46 -3.82 15.40 0.25
CA GLY A 46 -3.48 15.61 1.67
C GLY A 46 -4.14 16.86 2.25
N LYS A 47 -4.09 17.98 1.53
CA LYS A 47 -4.73 19.24 1.95
C LYS A 47 -6.24 19.11 2.13
N LEU A 48 -6.93 18.32 1.30
CA LEU A 48 -8.37 18.09 1.41
C LEU A 48 -8.78 17.36 2.70
N VAL A 49 -7.85 16.62 3.30
CA VAL A 49 -8.06 15.89 4.56
C VAL A 49 -7.20 16.45 5.70
N GLU A 50 -6.67 17.67 5.52
CA GLU A 50 -5.85 18.38 6.52
C GLU A 50 -4.60 17.61 7.01
N ILE A 51 -4.03 16.77 6.14
CA ILE A 51 -2.82 16.00 6.43
C ILE A 51 -1.68 16.44 5.51
N GLU A 52 -0.48 16.58 6.06
CA GLU A 52 0.72 16.73 5.24
C GLU A 52 1.10 15.39 4.57
N LEU A 53 0.47 15.11 3.44
CA LEU A 53 0.67 13.86 2.70
C LEU A 53 1.77 13.98 1.65
N ARG A 54 2.76 13.08 1.67
CA ARG A 54 3.76 12.94 0.61
C ARG A 54 3.62 11.58 -0.10
N PRO A 55 4.06 11.46 -1.37
CA PRO A 55 4.02 10.18 -2.09
C PRO A 55 4.74 9.04 -1.34
N HIS A 56 5.82 9.37 -0.62
CA HIS A 56 6.56 8.40 0.18
C HIS A 56 5.74 7.86 1.37
N ASP A 57 4.87 8.67 1.97
CA ASP A 57 4.03 8.25 3.09
C ASP A 57 3.01 7.20 2.63
N LEU A 58 2.46 7.37 1.41
CA LEU A 58 1.59 6.38 0.77
C LEU A 58 2.30 5.05 0.50
N ARG A 59 3.60 5.07 0.17
CA ARG A 59 4.42 3.85 0.04
C ARG A 59 4.72 3.22 1.40
N ARG A 60 4.98 4.04 2.44
CA ARG A 60 5.36 3.58 3.78
C ARG A 60 4.22 2.91 4.52
N HIS A 61 3.00 3.42 4.33
CA HIS A 61 1.84 2.99 5.11
C HIS A 61 1.51 1.49 4.94
N PRO A 62 1.37 0.92 3.73
CA PRO A 62 1.09 -0.51 3.55
C PRO A 62 2.19 -1.41 4.14
N ALA A 63 3.45 -1.04 3.97
CA ALA A 63 4.58 -1.82 4.48
C ALA A 63 4.60 -1.83 6.03
N THR A 64 4.34 -0.68 6.64
CA THR A 64 4.27 -0.56 8.11
C THR A 64 3.07 -1.32 8.65
N TYR A 65 1.92 -1.22 8.00
CA TYR A 65 0.71 -1.93 8.38
C TYR A 65 0.91 -3.45 8.32
N ALA A 66 1.42 -3.96 7.19
CA ALA A 66 1.68 -5.38 7.01
C ALA A 66 2.70 -5.91 8.03
N SER A 67 3.80 -5.18 8.23
CA SER A 67 4.80 -5.53 9.24
C SER A 67 4.16 -5.62 10.62
N ARG A 68 3.40 -4.61 11.06
CA ARG A 68 2.73 -4.60 12.38
C ARG A 68 1.67 -5.69 12.55
N ALA A 69 1.08 -6.16 11.45
CA ALA A 69 0.18 -7.31 11.44
C ALA A 69 0.92 -8.66 11.55
N GLY A 70 2.23 -8.67 11.77
CA GLY A 70 3.04 -9.89 11.87
C GLY A 70 3.43 -10.49 10.53
N THR A 71 3.29 -9.75 9.42
CA THR A 71 3.72 -10.24 8.11
C THR A 71 5.25 -10.39 8.09
N PRO A 72 5.80 -11.55 7.68
CA PRO A 72 7.24 -11.76 7.60
C PRO A 72 7.95 -10.69 6.76
N ILE A 73 9.15 -10.29 7.19
CA ILE A 73 9.89 -9.18 6.58
C ILE A 73 10.23 -9.45 5.11
N GLU A 74 10.39 -10.71 4.72
CA GLU A 74 10.62 -11.15 3.35
C GLU A 74 9.46 -10.77 2.44
N ILE A 75 8.22 -10.98 2.90
CA ILE A 75 7.00 -10.64 2.16
C ILE A 75 6.89 -9.12 2.04
N VAL A 76 7.09 -8.39 3.14
CA VAL A 76 7.08 -6.92 3.13
C VAL A 76 8.16 -6.37 2.17
N SER A 77 9.35 -6.97 2.19
CA SER A 77 10.50 -6.53 1.39
C SER A 77 10.33 -6.83 -0.10
N LYS A 78 9.94 -8.06 -0.46
CA LYS A 78 9.94 -8.53 -1.86
C LYS A 78 8.63 -8.28 -2.59
N VAL A 79 7.50 -8.35 -1.89
CA VAL A 79 6.19 -8.19 -2.52
C VAL A 79 5.71 -6.74 -2.46
N ILE A 80 5.78 -6.11 -1.29
CA ILE A 80 5.23 -4.76 -1.06
C ILE A 80 6.22 -3.67 -1.48
N LEU A 81 7.42 -3.64 -0.88
CA LEU A 81 8.38 -2.56 -1.10
C LEU A 81 9.31 -2.77 -2.30
N ARG A 82 9.49 -4.04 -2.72
CA ARG A 82 10.39 -4.48 -3.78
C ARG A 82 11.83 -4.03 -3.58
N HIS A 83 12.35 -4.16 -2.36
CA HIS A 83 13.75 -3.88 -2.09
C HIS A 83 14.65 -5.03 -2.54
N ALA A 84 15.81 -4.68 -3.11
CA ALA A 84 16.83 -5.64 -3.51
C ALA A 84 17.38 -6.42 -2.30
N ASP A 85 17.49 -5.76 -1.14
CA ASP A 85 18.04 -6.33 0.09
C ASP A 85 17.04 -6.21 1.27
N LEU A 86 17.00 -7.24 2.11
CA LEU A 86 16.22 -7.26 3.35
C LEU A 86 16.71 -6.21 4.35
N VAL A 87 18.02 -5.91 4.40
CA VAL A 87 18.59 -4.89 5.30
C VAL A 87 17.97 -3.51 5.04
N THR A 88 17.69 -3.20 3.77
CA THR A 88 17.04 -1.94 3.40
C THR A 88 15.63 -1.86 3.98
N THR A 89 14.87 -2.96 3.94
CA THR A 89 13.53 -3.04 4.54
C THR A 89 13.56 -2.99 6.06
N GLN A 90 14.53 -3.64 6.69
CA GLN A 90 14.71 -3.57 8.14
C GLN A 90 14.97 -2.13 8.60
N ARG A 91 15.88 -1.41 7.92
CA ARG A 91 16.13 0.01 8.19
C ARG A 91 14.90 0.89 7.92
N TYR A 92 14.15 0.55 6.87
CA TYR A 92 12.94 1.27 6.47
C TYR A 92 11.82 1.19 7.52
N LEU A 93 11.57 -0.01 8.05
CA LEU A 93 10.55 -0.29 9.06
C LEU A 93 10.93 0.28 10.44
N GLY A 94 12.22 0.34 10.75
CA GLY A 94 12.71 0.86 12.02
C GLY A 94 12.74 -0.21 13.12
N LYS A 95 12.88 0.22 14.37
CA LYS A 95 12.94 -0.69 15.53
C LYS A 95 11.53 -1.03 16.00
N VAL A 96 11.29 -2.31 16.25
CA VAL A 96 10.08 -2.80 16.93
C VAL A 96 10.16 -2.40 18.41
N ASN A 97 9.09 -1.85 18.98
CA ASN A 97 9.07 -1.52 20.40
C ASN A 97 8.73 -2.76 21.26
N GLY A 98 8.96 -2.69 22.58
CA GLY A 98 8.74 -3.84 23.47
C GLY A 98 7.30 -4.36 23.46
N THR A 99 6.30 -3.49 23.30
CA THR A 99 4.89 -3.88 23.27
C THR A 99 4.51 -4.59 21.97
N GLU A 100 5.03 -4.15 20.83
CA GLU A 100 4.88 -4.83 19.53
C GLU A 100 5.57 -6.20 19.56
N ALA A 101 6.76 -6.29 20.17
CA ALA A 101 7.48 -7.55 20.30
C ALA A 101 6.72 -8.57 21.18
N ILE A 102 6.19 -8.16 22.33
CA ILE A 102 5.39 -9.02 23.21
C ILE A 102 4.16 -9.53 22.48
N ARG A 103 3.42 -8.65 21.79
CA ARG A 103 2.24 -9.02 21.00
C ARG A 103 2.56 -10.08 19.94
N TRP A 104 3.71 -9.98 19.29
CA TRP A 104 4.13 -10.97 18.30
C TRP A 104 4.50 -12.31 18.93
N ILE A 105 5.18 -12.30 20.09
CA ILE A 105 5.47 -13.52 20.85
C ILE A 105 4.16 -14.22 21.24
N GLU A 106 3.20 -13.47 21.80
CA GLU A 106 1.88 -14.01 22.15
C GLU A 106 1.12 -14.56 20.93
N THR A 107 1.26 -13.94 19.75
CA THR A 107 0.60 -14.40 18.52
C THR A 107 1.26 -15.65 17.92
N LEU A 108 2.57 -15.86 18.15
CA LEU A 108 3.32 -17.00 17.63
C LEU A 108 3.30 -18.21 18.57
N TYR A 109 3.16 -17.98 19.88
CA TYR A 109 3.25 -19.02 20.93
C TYR A 109 1.96 -19.22 21.73
N GLY A 110 0.93 -18.39 21.54
CA GLY A 110 -0.41 -18.55 22.10
C GLY A 110 -1.36 -19.21 21.11
#